data_AF-A0A7S2RIR8-F1
#
_entry.id   AF-A0A7S2RIR8-F1
#
_cell.length_a   1.000
_cell.length_b   1.000
_cell.length_c   1.000
_cell.angle_alpha   90.00
_cell.angle_beta   90.00
_cell.angle_gamma   90.00
#
_symmetry.space_group_name_H-M   'P 1'
#
loop_
_entity.id
_entity.type
_entity.pdbx_description
1 polymer ?
#
loop_
_entity_poly.entity_id
_entity_poly.type
_entity_poly.pdbx_seq_one_letter_code
_entity_poly.pdbx_strand_id
1 'polypeptide(L)'
;KLGKLHSVALSNIMYVDVGKQTTALRRVENASVPEALCFSLLTKEGSLDLEAISPRERDALVSCFSLVLDEVHAQNWRDIYRGGSSEMPSSFDEYDDHGAISANQPRASNRV
;
A
#
# COMPACT_ATOMS: atom_id res chain seq x y z
N LYS A 1 -22.35 16.62 -20.02
CA LYS A 1 -21.94 15.33 -20.63
C LYS A 1 -21.68 14.35 -19.49
N LEU A 2 -22.38 13.21 -19.44
CA LEU A 2 -21.98 12.12 -18.54
C LEU A 2 -20.56 11.67 -18.95
N GLY A 3 -19.69 11.43 -17.97
CA GLY A 3 -18.33 10.92 -18.21
C GLY A 3 -18.34 9.51 -18.82
N LYS A 4 -17.16 8.99 -19.18
CA LYS A 4 -17.03 7.58 -19.59
C LYS A 4 -17.17 6.70 -18.35
N LEU A 5 -17.97 5.62 -18.45
CA LEU A 5 -18.06 4.62 -17.40
C LEU A 5 -16.67 4.01 -17.16
N HIS A 6 -16.23 4.03 -15.90
CA HIS A 6 -14.98 3.43 -15.46
C HIS A 6 -15.32 2.32 -14.46
N SER A 7 -14.98 1.08 -14.80
CA SER A 7 -15.18 -0.08 -13.95
C SER A 7 -13.87 -0.39 -13.23
N VAL A 8 -13.91 -0.47 -11.90
CA VAL A 8 -12.76 -0.80 -11.06
C VAL A 8 -13.06 -2.11 -10.35
N ALA A 9 -12.21 -3.12 -10.58
CA ALA A 9 -12.29 -4.38 -9.85
C ALA A 9 -11.90 -4.15 -8.39
N LEU A 10 -12.64 -4.74 -7.43
CA LEU A 10 -12.36 -4.57 -6.00
C LEU A 10 -10.95 -5.02 -5.63
N SER A 11 -10.41 -6.05 -6.28
CA SER A 11 -9.02 -6.53 -6.10
C SER A 11 -7.94 -5.53 -6.52
N ASN A 12 -8.30 -4.48 -7.26
CA ASN A 12 -7.39 -3.42 -7.67
C ASN A 12 -7.39 -2.24 -6.68
N ILE A 13 -8.33 -2.21 -5.74
CA ILE A 13 -8.36 -1.20 -4.69
C ILE A 13 -7.37 -1.65 -3.61
N MET A 14 -6.41 -0.79 -3.28
CA MET A 14 -5.36 -1.10 -2.33
C MET A 14 -5.77 -0.78 -0.89
N TYR A 15 -6.37 0.39 -0.67
CA TYR A 15 -6.87 0.83 0.63
C TYR A 15 -7.83 2.01 0.52
N VAL A 16 -8.44 2.39 1.64
CA VAL A 16 -9.36 3.52 1.79
C VAL A 16 -8.71 4.59 2.67
N ASP A 17 -8.75 5.83 2.23
CA ASP A 17 -8.27 7.00 2.98
C ASP A 17 -9.44 7.92 3.36
N VAL A 18 -9.42 8.46 4.57
CA VAL A 18 -10.42 9.42 5.04
C VAL A 18 -9.89 10.85 4.94
N GLY A 19 -10.75 11.77 4.54
CA GLY A 19 -10.43 13.17 4.39
C GLY A 19 -9.87 13.51 3.01
N LYS A 20 -9.03 14.54 2.95
CA LYS A 20 -8.48 15.07 1.69
C LYS A 20 -7.03 14.61 1.48
N GLN A 21 -6.84 13.29 1.36
CA GLN A 21 -5.50 12.70 1.25
C GLN A 21 -4.92 12.75 -0.17
N THR A 22 -5.76 12.94 -1.18
CA THR A 22 -5.34 13.02 -2.59
C THR A 22 -5.12 14.46 -3.04
N THR A 23 -4.32 14.63 -4.10
CA THR A 23 -4.08 15.94 -4.70
C THR A 23 -5.35 16.53 -5.31
N ALA A 24 -6.27 15.69 -5.82
CA ALA A 24 -7.55 16.11 -6.39
C ALA A 24 -8.45 16.76 -5.33
N LEU A 25 -8.60 16.13 -4.17
CA LEU A 25 -9.41 16.67 -3.08
C LEU A 25 -8.79 17.91 -2.43
N ARG A 26 -7.46 18.03 -2.43
CA ARG A 26 -6.75 19.22 -1.93
C ARG A 26 -6.77 20.43 -2.88
N ARG A 27 -7.30 20.29 -4.10
CA ARG A 27 -7.39 21.42 -5.04
C ARG A 27 -8.29 22.52 -4.47
N VAL A 28 -7.95 23.76 -4.80
CA VAL A 28 -8.68 24.97 -4.36
C VAL A 28 -10.17 24.91 -4.75
N GLU A 29 -10.48 24.33 -5.90
CA GLU A 29 -11.85 24.11 -6.39
C GLU A 29 -12.71 23.28 -5.43
N ASN A 30 -12.07 22.39 -4.67
CA ASN A 30 -12.71 21.49 -3.71
C ASN A 30 -12.52 21.98 -2.27
N ALA A 31 -11.98 23.18 -2.04
CA ALA A 31 -11.72 23.72 -0.71
C ALA A 31 -13.01 23.90 0.12
N SER A 32 -14.14 24.15 -0.55
CA SER A 32 -15.46 24.31 0.07
C SER A 32 -16.02 23.01 0.66
N VAL A 33 -15.61 21.84 0.14
CA VAL A 33 -16.10 20.56 0.63
C VAL A 33 -15.49 20.27 2.01
N PRO A 34 -16.28 19.99 3.05
CA PRO A 34 -15.74 19.64 4.35
C PRO A 34 -14.91 18.36 4.30
N GLU A 35 -13.71 18.37 4.88
CA GLU A 35 -12.86 17.17 4.98
C GLU A 35 -13.57 16.00 5.67
N ALA A 36 -14.49 16.30 6.61
CA ALA A 36 -15.30 15.30 7.30
C ALA A 36 -16.30 14.55 6.39
N LEU A 37 -16.46 14.97 5.13
CA LEU A 37 -17.32 14.29 4.14
C LEU A 37 -16.50 13.57 3.06
N CYS A 38 -15.20 13.79 3.01
CA CYS A 38 -14.34 13.24 1.98
C CYS A 38 -13.76 11.88 2.37
N PHE A 39 -13.63 11.01 1.37
CA PHE A 39 -12.81 9.81 1.44
C PHE A 39 -12.38 9.41 0.03
N SER A 40 -11.36 8.58 -0.06
CA SER A 40 -10.79 8.14 -1.33
C SER A 40 -10.53 6.64 -1.32
N LEU A 41 -10.79 5.98 -2.46
CA LEU A 41 -10.33 4.63 -2.73
C LEU A 41 -9.05 4.73 -3.55
N LEU A 42 -7.92 4.27 -3.01
CA LEU A 42 -6.70 4.17 -3.81
C LEU A 42 -6.74 2.86 -4.61
N THR A 43 -6.50 2.95 -5.91
CA THR A 43 -6.36 1.82 -6.83
C THR A 43 -4.96 1.77 -7.41
N LYS A 44 -4.64 0.68 -8.11
CA LYS A 44 -3.37 0.56 -8.86
C LYS A 44 -3.18 1.66 -9.90
N GLU A 45 -4.27 2.16 -10.51
CA GLU A 45 -4.20 3.15 -11.57
C GLU A 45 -4.41 4.60 -11.10
N GLY A 46 -4.77 4.83 -9.83
CA GLY A 46 -5.01 6.17 -9.32
C GLY A 46 -5.89 6.20 -8.06
N SER A 47 -6.67 7.27 -7.90
CA SER A 47 -7.64 7.39 -6.81
C SER A 47 -9.04 7.65 -7.34
N LEU A 48 -10.04 7.07 -6.68
CA LEU A 48 -11.43 7.48 -6.80
C LEU A 48 -11.78 8.32 -5.56
N ASP A 49 -11.93 9.62 -5.79
CA ASP A 49 -12.22 10.61 -4.74
C ASP A 49 -13.72 10.85 -4.64
N LEU A 50 -14.27 10.75 -3.43
CA LEU A 50 -15.70 10.79 -3.17
C LEU A 50 -16.05 11.79 -2.05
N GLU A 51 -17.22 12.40 -2.19
CA GLU A 51 -17.87 13.23 -1.18
C GLU A 51 -19.16 12.53 -0.76
N ALA A 52 -19.30 12.27 0.54
CA ALA A 52 -20.53 11.75 1.13
C ALA A 52 -21.52 12.88 1.46
N ILE A 53 -22.80 12.57 1.51
CA ILE A 53 -23.85 13.53 1.89
C ILE A 53 -23.92 13.75 3.41
N SER A 54 -23.26 12.89 4.21
CA SER A 54 -23.14 13.07 5.66
C SER A 54 -21.91 12.34 6.23
N PRO A 55 -21.39 12.75 7.42
CA PRO A 55 -20.29 12.03 8.05
C PRO A 55 -20.65 10.57 8.38
N ARG A 56 -21.91 10.30 8.72
CA ARG A 56 -22.39 8.94 9.00
C ARG A 56 -22.34 8.04 7.76
N GLU A 57 -22.74 8.57 6.61
CA GLU A 57 -22.67 7.83 5.36
C GLU A 57 -21.21 7.55 4.99
N ARG A 58 -20.33 8.56 5.09
CA ARG A 58 -18.89 8.36 4.90
C ARG A 58 -18.36 7.22 5.78
N ASP A 59 -18.66 7.24 7.08
CA ASP A 59 -18.18 6.23 8.02
C ASP A 59 -18.73 4.83 7.68
N ALA A 60 -19.99 4.74 7.27
CA ALA A 60 -20.60 3.49 6.82
C ALA A 60 -19.95 2.95 5.54
N LEU A 61 -19.67 3.81 4.56
CA LEU A 61 -19.00 3.43 3.30
C LEU A 61 -17.56 3.00 3.54
N VAL A 62 -16.79 3.78 4.31
CA VAL A 62 -15.41 3.44 4.67
C VAL A 62 -15.38 2.11 5.40
N SER A 63 -16.24 1.90 6.39
CA SER A 63 -16.33 0.62 7.12
C SER A 63 -16.69 -0.54 6.21
N CYS A 64 -17.66 -0.34 5.31
CA CYS A 64 -18.08 -1.36 4.34
C CYS A 64 -16.93 -1.76 3.42
N PHE A 65 -16.24 -0.76 2.82
CA PHE A 65 -15.10 -1.03 1.95
C PHE A 65 -13.96 -1.70 2.71
N SER A 66 -13.61 -1.24 3.91
CA SER A 66 -12.57 -1.90 4.72
C SER A 66 -12.85 -3.38 4.94
N LEU A 67 -14.08 -3.74 5.35
CA LEU A 67 -14.47 -5.13 5.56
C LEU A 67 -14.39 -5.97 4.28
N VAL A 68 -14.89 -5.44 3.16
CA VAL A 68 -14.86 -6.14 1.87
C VAL A 68 -13.44 -6.29 1.35
N LEU A 69 -12.60 -5.27 1.50
CA LEU A 69 -11.21 -5.32 1.06
C LEU A 69 -10.38 -6.30 1.89
N ASP A 70 -10.64 -6.40 3.20
CA ASP A 70 -9.99 -7.42 4.03
C ASP A 70 -10.29 -8.83 3.51
N GLU A 71 -11.53 -9.12 3.12
CA GLU A 71 -11.91 -10.42 2.53
C GLU A 71 -11.27 -10.66 1.16
N VAL A 72 -11.30 -9.65 0.27
CA VAL A 72 -10.70 -9.75 -1.07
C VAL A 72 -9.18 -9.91 -0.99
N HIS A 73 -8.53 -9.24 -0.04
CA HIS A 73 -7.07 -9.24 0.12
C HIS A 73 -6.55 -10.45 0.89
N ALA A 74 -7.38 -11.09 1.72
CA ALA A 74 -7.01 -12.29 2.47
C ALA A 74 -6.48 -13.42 1.57
N GLN A 75 -6.95 -13.51 0.31
CA GLN A 75 -6.55 -14.58 -0.61
C GLN A 75 -5.27 -14.25 -1.39
N ASN A 76 -5.02 -12.97 -1.73
CA ASN A 76 -4.00 -12.60 -2.73
C ASN A 76 -3.29 -11.27 -2.43
N TRP A 77 -3.00 -10.96 -1.16
CA TRP A 77 -2.33 -9.70 -0.77
C TRP A 77 -1.03 -9.42 -1.53
N ARG A 78 -0.27 -10.46 -1.93
CA ARG A 78 0.96 -10.32 -2.70
C ARG A 78 0.71 -9.76 -4.11
N ASP A 79 -0.41 -10.09 -4.75
CA ASP A 79 -0.72 -9.67 -6.12
C ASP A 79 -1.21 -8.21 -6.18
N ILE A 80 -1.62 -7.64 -5.05
CA ILE A 80 -1.97 -6.23 -4.92
C ILE A 80 -0.72 -5.36 -5.13
N TYR A 81 0.40 -5.74 -4.50
CA TYR A 81 1.65 -4.98 -4.56
C TYR A 81 2.55 -5.37 -5.72
N ARG A 82 2.34 -6.54 -6.33
CA ARG A 82 3.15 -7.01 -7.47
C ARG A 82 2.85 -6.30 -8.80
N GLY A 83 1.72 -5.59 -8.87
CA GLY A 83 1.22 -4.95 -10.11
C GLY A 83 1.81 -3.59 -10.49
N GLY A 84 2.81 -3.07 -9.77
CA GLY A 84 3.38 -1.73 -10.02
C GLY A 84 4.89 -1.61 -9.85
N SER A 85 5.62 -2.72 -9.70
CA SER A 85 7.06 -2.69 -9.40
C SER A 85 7.85 -3.64 -10.28
N SER A 86 8.01 -3.31 -11.55
CA SER A 86 9.33 -3.49 -12.16
C SER A 86 10.23 -2.43 -11.51
N GLU A 87 11.11 -2.87 -10.60
CA GLU A 87 12.10 -2.12 -9.78
C GLU A 87 11.92 -2.21 -8.25
N MET A 88 11.71 -3.42 -7.71
CA MET A 88 12.29 -3.73 -6.39
C MET A 88 13.54 -4.56 -6.64
N PRO A 89 14.76 -4.00 -6.49
CA PRO A 89 15.97 -4.79 -6.53
C PRO A 89 15.94 -5.78 -5.36
N SER A 90 16.17 -7.05 -5.66
CA SER A 90 16.40 -8.10 -4.67
C SER A 90 17.72 -7.81 -3.94
N SER A 91 17.67 -7.04 -2.85
CA SER A 91 18.79 -6.91 -1.91
C SER A 91 18.36 -7.35 -0.51
N PHE A 92 17.91 -8.60 -0.41
CA PHE A 92 17.80 -9.29 0.87
C PHE A 92 17.99 -10.79 0.66
N ASP A 93 19.10 -11.18 0.02
CA ASP A 93 19.61 -12.56 0.00
C ASP A 93 21.06 -12.53 -0.49
N GLU A 94 21.97 -11.97 0.32
CA GLU A 94 23.41 -12.23 0.17
C GLU A 94 24.14 -11.95 1.51
N TYR A 95 23.88 -12.79 2.51
CA TYR A 95 24.88 -13.08 3.54
C TYR A 95 25.39 -14.48 3.26
N ASP A 96 26.43 -14.53 2.44
CA ASP A 96 27.20 -15.72 2.11
C ASP A 96 27.88 -16.24 3.39
N ASP A 97 27.32 -17.32 3.93
CA ASP A 97 27.86 -18.15 5.00
C ASP A 97 28.89 -19.14 4.43
N HIS A 98 30.02 -18.65 3.93
CA HIS A 98 31.15 -19.51 3.57
C HIS A 98 32.50 -18.96 4.05
N GLY A 99 32.96 -19.52 5.17
CA GLY A 99 34.30 -19.22 5.66
C GLY A 99 34.81 -20.09 6.81
N ALA A 100 34.36 -21.34 6.96
CA ALA A 100 34.94 -22.28 7.91
C ALA A 100 35.65 -23.43 7.18
N ILE A 101 36.98 -23.32 6.97
CA ILE A 101 37.85 -24.51 6.89
C ILE A 101 39.13 -24.28 7.69
N SER A 102 39.32 -25.23 8.60
CA SER A 102 40.36 -25.48 9.59
C SER A 102 41.79 -25.59 9.02
N ALA A 103 42.78 -25.10 9.78
CA ALA A 103 44.16 -25.60 9.71
C ALA A 103 44.78 -25.65 11.12
N ASN A 104 45.28 -26.83 11.46
CA ASN A 104 45.63 -27.31 12.79
C ASN A 104 47.16 -27.30 13.00
N GLN A 105 47.65 -26.53 13.99
CA GLN A 105 48.87 -26.71 14.85
C GLN A 105 50.29 -26.84 14.25
N PRO A 106 51.42 -26.79 15.03
CA PRO A 106 51.64 -26.36 16.44
C PRO A 106 52.95 -25.53 16.75
N ARG A 107 53.06 -25.09 18.02
CA ARG A 107 54.25 -25.11 18.94
C ARG A 107 55.22 -23.91 19.09
N ALA A 108 55.42 -23.59 20.40
CA ALA A 108 56.63 -23.10 21.09
C ALA A 108 57.05 -21.63 20.81
N SER A 109 57.66 -20.86 21.71
CA SER A 109 57.98 -20.87 23.15
C SER A 109 58.70 -19.52 23.40
N ASN A 110 58.67 -19.06 24.65
CA ASN A 110 59.59 -18.11 25.30
C ASN A 110 59.33 -16.58 25.24
N ARG A 111 59.19 -16.04 26.47
CA ARG A 111 59.82 -14.85 27.09
C ARG A 111 60.71 -14.00 26.17
N VAL A 112 60.74 -12.67 26.30
CA VAL A 112 61.02 -11.86 27.50
C VAL A 112 60.23 -10.57 27.48
#